data_AF-A0A7X6MMD3-F1
#
_entry.id   AF-A0A7X6MMD3-F1
#
_cell.length_a   1.000
_cell.length_b   1.000
_cell.length_c   1.000
_cell.angle_alpha   90.00
_cell.angle_beta   90.00
_cell.angle_gamma   90.00
#
_symmetry.space_group_name_H-M   'P 1'
#
loop_
_entity.id
_entity.type
_entity.pdbx_description
1 polymer ?
#
loop_
_entity_poly.entity_id
_entity_poly.type
_entity_poly.pdbx_seq_one_letter_code
_entity_poly.pdbx_strand_id
1 'polypeptide(L)' 'LRAIIEEVLLSVMYEVPSREDVGQVIITRETVIDNVNPTIVPRIRSDRDDERRDRSA' A
#
# COMPACT_ATOMS: atom_id res chain seq x y z
N LEU A 1 -1.40 11.60 -19.41
CA LEU A 1 -1.07 10.39 -18.61
C LEU A 1 -1.51 10.48 -17.15
N ARG A 2 -1.75 11.67 -16.56
CA ARG A 2 -2.29 11.79 -15.18
C ARG A 2 -3.70 11.20 -14.99
N ALA A 3 -4.59 11.40 -15.96
CA ALA A 3 -6.00 10.98 -15.84
C ALA A 3 -6.20 9.48 -15.54
N ILE A 4 -5.45 8.59 -16.20
CA ILE A 4 -5.59 7.13 -16.03
C ILE A 4 -5.15 6.69 -14.62
N ILE A 5 -4.06 7.27 -14.12
CA ILE A 5 -3.50 6.91 -12.81
C ILE A 5 -4.41 7.38 -11.68
N GLU A 6 -5.01 8.56 -11.83
CA GLU A 6 -5.86 9.15 -10.81
C GLU A 6 -7.19 8.40 -10.66
N GLU A 7 -7.78 7.94 -11.76
CA GLU A 7 -8.98 7.11 -11.75
C GLU A 7 -8.75 5.75 -11.07
N VAL A 8 -7.66 5.06 -11.43
CA VAL A 8 -7.36 3.70 -10.94
C VAL A 8 -6.82 3.70 -9.50
N LEU A 9 -6.05 4.72 -9.10
CA LEU A 9 -5.38 4.76 -7.79
C LEU A 9 -6.10 5.56 -6.72
N LEU A 10 -7.28 6.13 -7.02
CA LEU A 10 -8.00 7.00 -6.08
C LEU A 10 -8.19 6.31 -4.71
N SER A 11 -8.69 5.08 -4.69
CA SER A 11 -8.91 4.31 -3.46
C SER A 11 -7.63 4.08 -2.65
N VAL A 12 -6.54 3.69 -3.34
CA VAL A 12 -5.22 3.43 -2.74
C VAL A 12 -4.64 4.69 -2.12
N MET A 13 -4.78 5.84 -2.79
CA MET A 13 -4.26 7.12 -2.28
C MET A 13 -4.94 7.57 -0.99
N TYR A 14 -6.16 7.12 -0.70
CA TYR A 14 -6.83 7.40 0.57
C TYR A 14 -6.54 6.34 1.64
N GLU A 15 -6.52 5.05 1.29
CA GLU A 15 -6.34 3.96 2.27
C GLU A 15 -4.91 3.82 2.77
N VAL A 16 -3.93 3.85 1.86
CA VAL A 16 -2.54 3.53 2.21
C VAL A 16 -1.90 4.53 3.17
N PRO A 17 -2.09 5.85 3.05
CA PRO A 17 -1.44 6.80 3.96
C PRO A 17 -1.78 6.62 5.44
N SER A 18 -2.97 6.10 5.75
CA SER A 18 -3.40 5.86 7.13
C SER A 18 -2.97 4.51 7.69
N ARG A 19 -2.39 3.63 6.86
CA ARG A 19 -2.02 2.26 7.24
C ARG A 19 -0.53 2.14 7.51
N GLU A 20 -0.18 1.78 8.74
CA GLU A 20 1.23 1.52 9.12
C GLU A 20 1.73 0.12 8.70
N ASP A 21 0.81 -0.78 8.33
CA ASP A 21 1.06 -2.18 8.01
C ASP A 21 1.27 -2.45 6.52
N VAL A 22 1.20 -1.42 5.66
CA VAL A 22 1.41 -1.57 4.21
C VAL A 22 2.90 -1.52 3.89
N GLY A 23 3.39 -2.55 3.18
CA GLY A 23 4.78 -2.65 2.74
C GLY A 23 4.98 -2.31 1.26
N GLN A 24 4.05 -2.74 0.41
CA GLN A 24 4.12 -2.52 -1.04
C GLN A 24 2.72 -2.56 -1.66
N VAL A 25 2.51 -1.80 -2.73
CA VAL A 25 1.32 -1.88 -3.60
C VAL A 25 1.76 -2.31 -4.99
N ILE A 26 1.15 -3.37 -5.52
CA ILE A 26 1.46 -3.93 -6.83
C ILE A 26 0.34 -3.57 -7.82
N ILE A 27 0.69 -2.82 -8.86
CA ILE A 27 -0.20 -2.43 -9.95
C ILE A 27 0.11 -3.28 -11.18
N THR A 28 -0.88 -3.99 -11.70
CA THR A 28 -0.74 -4.79 -12.92
C THR A 28 -1.52 -4.17 -14.09
N ARG A 29 -1.40 -4.76 -15.28
CA ARG A 29 -2.18 -4.36 -16.45
C ARG A 29 -3.69 -4.54 -16.18
N GLU A 30 -4.06 -5.65 -15.56
CA GLU A 30 -5.44 -6.02 -15.24
C GLU A 30 -6.06 -5.01 -14.27
N THR A 31 -5.30 -4.56 -13.25
CA THR A 31 -5.71 -3.44 -12.37
C THR A 31 -6.15 -2.21 -13.15
N VAL A 32 -5.45 -1.90 -14.25
CA VAL A 32 -5.74 -0.70 -15.07
C VAL A 32 -6.86 -0.93 -16.09
N ILE A 33 -6.89 -2.10 -16.75
CA ILE A 33 -7.87 -2.39 -17.81
C ILE A 33 -9.24 -2.74 -17.22
N ASP A 34 -9.25 -3.56 -16.17
CA ASP A 34 -10.46 -4.10 -15.57
C ASP A 34 -10.93 -3.29 -14.35
N ASN A 35 -10.20 -2.22 -14.01
CA ASN A 35 -10.46 -1.33 -12.87
C ASN A 35 -10.71 -2.08 -11.55
N VAL A 36 -9.88 -3.11 -11.31
CA VAL A 36 -9.92 -3.91 -10.08
C VAL A 36 -8.94 -3.37 -9.05
N ASN A 37 -9.18 -3.65 -7.77
CA ASN A 37 -8.28 -3.22 -6.72
C ASN A 37 -6.87 -3.84 -6.87
N PRO A 38 -5.80 -3.06 -6.66
CA PRO A 38 -4.45 -3.58 -6.69
C PRO A 38 -4.14 -4.47 -5.49
N THR A 39 -3.06 -5.24 -5.60
CA THR A 39 -2.61 -6.11 -4.51
C THR A 39 -1.78 -5.30 -3.51
N ILE A 40 -2.18 -5.34 -2.23
CA ILE A 40 -1.45 -4.74 -1.12
C ILE A 40 -0.67 -5.83 -0.40
N VAL A 41 0.65 -5.69 -0.37
CA VAL A 41 1.55 -6.59 0.36
C VAL A 41 1.80 -6.00 1.75
N PRO A 42 1.53 -6.75 2.83
CA PRO A 42 1.83 -6.30 4.18
C PRO A 42 3.33 -6.08 4.38
N ARG A 43 3.65 -5.13 5.24
CA ARG A 43 5.02 -4.86 5.66
C ARG A 43 5.50 -6.02 6.54
N ILE A 44 6.57 -6.68 6.12
CA ILE A 44 7.23 -7.70 6.94
C ILE A 44 7.89 -6.98 8.12
N ARG A 45 7.36 -7.17 9.33
CA ARG A 45 8.03 -6.75 10.55
C ARG A 45 9.18 -7.72 10.79
N SER A 46 10.39 -7.20 10.93
CA SER A 46 11.49 -8.00 11.46
C SER A 46 11.41 -7.96 12.99
N ASP A 47 11.80 -9.02 13.69
CA ASP A 47 11.79 -9.04 15.18
C ASP A 47 12.59 -7.87 15.79
N ARG A 48 13.51 -7.27 15.03
CA ARG A 48 14.30 -6.09 15.42
C ARG A 48 13.51 -4.77 15.40
N ASP A 49 12.39 -4.70 14.68
CA ASP A 49 11.56 -3.49 14.60
C ASP A 49 10.65 -3.34 15.84
N ASP A 50 10.16 -4.46 16.39
CA ASP A 50 9.32 -4.48 17.59
C ASP A 50 10.12 -4.07 18.84
N GLU A 51 11.38 -4.55 18.99
CA GLU A 51 12.27 -4.17 20.10
C GLU A 51 12.57 -2.65 20.17
N ARG A 52 12.58 -1.96 19.02
CA ARG A 52 12.81 -0.50 18.98
C ARG A 52 11.57 0.28 19.42
N ARG A 53 10.38 -0.23 19.13
CA ARG A 53 9.11 0.42 19.47
C ARG A 53 8.83 0.35 20.98
N ASP A 54 9.09 -0.80 21.60
CA ASP A 54 8.94 -1.00 23.04
C ASP A 54 9.91 -0.18 23.89
N ARG A 55 11.10 0.15 23.36
CA ARG A 55 12.09 0.98 24.07
C ARG A 55 11.80 2.49 23.98
N SER A 56 10.85 2.89 23.15
CA SER A 56 10.49 4.30 22.92
C SER A 56 9.17 4.70 23.62
N ALA A 57 8.57 3.79 24.39
CA ALA A 57 7.33 3.98 25.16
C ALA A 57 7.60 4.25 26.64
#